data_AF-A0ABD0MLV6-F1
#
_entry.id   AF-A0ABD0MLV6-F1
#
_cell.length_a   1.000
_cell.length_b   1.000
_cell.length_c   1.000
_cell.angle_alpha   90.00
_cell.angle_beta   90.00
_cell.angle_gamma   90.00
#
_symmetry.space_group_name_H-M   'P 1'
#
loop_
_entity.id
_entity.type
_entity.pdbx_description
1 polymer ?
#
loop_
_entity_poly.entity_id
_entity_poly.type
_entity_poly.pdbx_seq_one_letter_code
_entity_poly.pdbx_strand_id
1 'polypeptide(L)'
;DLETFTDAWNDHSIRTEQNLSPNQLWEIGLAQNAVNVSCNMEDLNILVQDSTYPLEEQNVGVVVPQVECLLSENEMAQLRTTINPVSQSRDFGQDIYLSVLNFVQQLLE
;
A
#
# COMPACT_ATOMS: atom_id res chain seq x y z
N ASP A 1 -1.05 -8.17 28.22
CA ASP A 1 0.26 -7.51 28.34
C ASP A 1 0.86 -7.41 26.94
N LEU A 2 1.50 -6.29 26.62
CA LEU A 2 1.94 -6.00 25.25
C LEU A 2 3.13 -6.88 24.85
N GLU A 3 4.03 -7.19 25.78
CA GLU A 3 5.15 -8.10 25.52
C GLU A 3 4.60 -9.49 25.18
N THR A 4 3.67 -9.99 25.99
CA THR A 4 3.03 -11.29 25.73
C THR A 4 2.31 -11.34 24.37
N PHE A 5 1.64 -10.25 23.97
CA PHE A 5 1.00 -10.18 22.65
C PHE A 5 2.03 -10.17 21.53
N THR A 6 3.12 -9.41 21.68
CA THR A 6 4.18 -9.27 20.68
C THR A 6 4.88 -10.61 20.45
N ASP A 7 5.25 -11.29 21.53
CA ASP A 7 5.89 -12.61 21.48
C ASP A 7 4.98 -13.63 20.80
N ALA A 8 3.70 -13.64 21.13
CA ALA A 8 2.74 -14.56 20.53
C ALA A 8 2.43 -14.24 19.05
N TRP A 9 2.38 -12.95 18.69
CA TRP A 9 2.01 -12.50 17.35
C TRP A 9 3.16 -12.65 16.34
N ASN A 10 4.40 -12.41 16.76
CA ASN A 10 5.56 -12.48 15.87
C ASN A 10 5.79 -13.90 15.31
N ASP A 11 5.31 -14.92 16.03
CA ASP A 11 5.36 -16.32 15.62
C ASP A 11 3.98 -16.86 15.16
N HIS A 12 2.98 -16.00 15.05
CA HIS A 12 1.64 -16.39 14.61
C HIS A 12 1.56 -16.56 13.09
N SER A 13 1.09 -17.73 12.65
CA SER A 13 0.85 -18.01 11.23
C SER A 13 -0.23 -17.12 10.61
N ILE A 14 0.12 -16.43 9.52
CA ILE A 14 -0.83 -15.59 8.78
C ILE A 14 -1.42 -16.38 7.60
N ARG A 15 -2.73 -16.58 7.62
CA ARG A 15 -3.44 -17.40 6.60
C ARG A 15 -3.23 -16.90 5.16
N THR A 16 -3.18 -15.59 4.94
CA THR A 16 -2.98 -14.99 3.61
C THR A 16 -1.55 -15.11 3.12
N GLU A 17 -0.59 -15.33 4.02
CA GLU A 17 0.83 -15.46 3.74
C GLU A 17 1.29 -16.92 3.79
N GLN A 18 0.43 -17.83 3.31
CA GLN A 18 0.70 -19.28 3.28
C GLN A 18 1.03 -19.87 4.66
N ASN A 19 0.46 -19.29 5.73
CA ASN A 19 0.69 -19.64 7.13
C ASN A 19 2.11 -19.33 7.67
N LEU A 20 2.86 -18.48 6.98
CA LEU A 20 4.12 -17.97 7.50
C LEU A 20 3.88 -16.97 8.63
N SER A 21 4.77 -16.95 9.62
CA SER A 21 4.75 -15.94 10.68
C SER A 21 5.43 -14.64 10.24
N PRO A 22 5.15 -13.50 10.91
CA PRO A 22 5.88 -12.26 10.68
C PRO A 22 7.40 -12.43 10.68
N ASN A 23 7.96 -13.16 11.64
CA ASN A 23 9.40 -13.43 11.71
C ASN A 23 9.90 -14.22 10.49
N GLN A 24 9.15 -15.22 10.02
CA GLN A 24 9.53 -16.01 8.84
C GLN A 24 9.50 -15.17 7.57
N LEU A 25 8.48 -14.33 7.41
CA LEU A 25 8.36 -13.39 6.29
C LEU A 25 9.52 -12.38 6.29
N TRP A 26 9.91 -11.90 7.47
CA TRP A 26 11.06 -11.00 7.64
C TRP A 26 12.37 -11.65 7.18
N GLU A 27 12.67 -12.87 7.63
CA GLU A 27 13.88 -13.60 7.23
C GLU A 27 13.91 -13.89 5.72
N ILE A 28 12.77 -14.31 5.13
CA ILE A 28 12.64 -14.51 3.69
C ILE A 28 12.89 -13.19 2.94
N GLY A 29 12.31 -12.09 3.43
CA GLY A 29 12.49 -10.76 2.87
C GLY A 29 13.96 -10.31 2.88
N LEU A 30 14.66 -10.50 3.99
CA LEU A 30 16.09 -10.21 4.12
C LEU A 30 16.95 -11.07 3.19
N ALA A 31 16.63 -12.36 3.05
CA ALA A 31 17.37 -13.26 2.16
C ALA A 31 17.17 -12.91 0.68
N GLN A 32 15.97 -12.48 0.30
CA GLN A 32 15.64 -12.09 -1.08
C GLN A 32 16.15 -10.68 -1.42
N ASN A 33 16.12 -9.78 -0.45
CA ASN A 33 16.51 -8.39 -0.58
C ASN A 33 17.51 -8.08 0.53
N ALA A 34 18.79 -8.36 0.27
CA ALA A 34 19.85 -8.12 1.24
C ALA A 34 19.89 -6.64 1.62
N VAL A 35 19.26 -6.30 2.74
CA VAL A 35 19.35 -4.98 3.37
C VAL A 35 20.60 -5.00 4.24
N ASN A 36 21.41 -3.95 4.15
CA ASN A 36 22.49 -3.75 5.12
C ASN A 36 21.85 -3.42 6.47
N VAL A 37 21.70 -4.43 7.34
CA VAL A 37 21.05 -4.35 8.68
C VAL A 37 21.78 -3.37 9.62
N SER A 38 22.92 -2.83 9.19
CA SER A 38 23.60 -1.69 9.83
C SER A 38 22.82 -0.37 9.73
N CYS A 39 21.61 -0.34 9.16
CA CYS A 39 20.73 0.81 9.37
C CYS A 39 20.50 0.97 10.87
N ASN A 40 21.14 1.98 11.46
CA ASN A 40 20.86 2.35 12.84
C ASN A 40 19.34 2.53 12.94
N MET A 41 18.71 2.06 14.02
CA MET A 41 17.29 2.36 14.27
C MET A 41 17.00 3.88 14.20
N GLU A 42 18.04 4.70 14.36
CA GLU A 42 18.06 6.14 14.15
C GLU A 42 17.87 6.57 12.68
N ASP A 43 18.32 5.78 11.70
CA ASP A 43 18.13 6.04 10.26
C ASP A 43 16.72 5.65 9.76
N LEU A 44 16.01 4.78 10.50
CA LEU A 44 14.58 4.50 10.28
C LEU A 44 13.67 5.65 10.74
N ASN A 45 14.25 6.71 11.32
CA ASN A 45 13.53 7.94 11.67
C ASN A 45 13.04 8.72 10.44
N ILE A 46 13.35 8.29 9.21
CA ILE A 46 12.77 8.85 7.98
C ILE A 46 11.31 8.39 7.78
N LEU A 47 10.86 7.29 8.41
CA LEU A 47 9.45 6.88 8.40
C LEU A 47 8.66 7.38 9.62
N VAL A 48 9.36 7.80 10.67
CA VAL A 48 8.79 8.48 11.83
C VAL A 48 9.03 9.97 11.64
N GLN A 49 8.46 10.54 10.58
CA GLN A 49 8.39 12.00 10.50
C GLN A 49 7.53 12.45 11.68
N ASP A 50 8.24 13.00 12.68
CA ASP A 50 7.77 13.71 13.87
C ASP A 50 6.53 14.52 13.55
N SER A 51 5.40 13.85 13.70
CA SER A 51 4.13 14.47 13.81
C SER A 51 3.93 14.56 15.31
N THR A 52 4.45 15.66 15.84
CA THR A 52 3.98 16.27 17.07
C THR A 52 2.47 16.52 16.89
N TYR A 53 1.69 15.45 17.00
CA TYR A 53 0.26 15.51 17.20
C TYR A 53 0.09 15.89 18.67
N PRO A 54 -0.57 17.01 19.00
CA PRO A 54 -1.09 17.17 20.34
C PRO A 54 -1.94 15.94 20.64
N LEU A 55 -1.62 15.26 21.74
CA LEU A 55 -2.45 14.22 22.34
C LEU A 55 -3.76 14.86 22.80
N GLU A 56 -4.63 15.16 21.84
CA GLU A 56 -6.04 15.34 22.05
C GLU A 56 -6.72 14.36 21.10
N GLU A 57 -7.20 13.25 21.66
CA GLU A 57 -8.19 12.36 21.06
C GLU A 57 -9.50 13.13 20.81
N GLN A 58 -9.44 14.13 19.94
CA GLN A 58 -10.62 14.59 19.24
C GLN A 58 -10.71 13.69 18.03
N ASN A 59 -11.77 12.87 17.96
CA ASN A 59 -12.24 12.22 16.74
C ASN A 59 -12.63 13.30 15.71
N VAL A 60 -11.67 14.12 15.29
CA VAL A 60 -11.82 15.05 14.19
C VAL A 60 -11.70 14.17 12.96
N GLY A 61 -12.84 13.69 12.47
CA GLY A 61 -12.89 12.95 11.23
C GLY A 61 -12.09 13.70 10.15
N VAL A 62 -11.26 12.97 9.42
CA VAL A 62 -10.54 13.54 8.27
C VAL A 62 -11.59 13.92 7.22
N VAL A 63 -11.75 15.21 6.97
CA VAL A 63 -12.61 15.70 5.89
C VAL A 63 -11.86 15.55 4.58
N VAL A 64 -12.19 14.50 3.83
CA VAL A 64 -11.66 14.28 2.49
C VAL A 64 -12.40 15.19 1.50
N PRO A 65 -11.71 16.07 0.76
CA PRO A 65 -12.34 16.85 -0.30
C PRO A 65 -12.99 15.94 -1.33
N GLN A 66 -14.24 16.23 -1.70
CA GLN A 66 -14.92 15.51 -2.77
C GLN A 66 -14.31 15.95 -4.10
N VAL A 67 -13.74 15.01 -4.84
CA VAL A 67 -13.26 15.22 -6.21
C VAL A 67 -14.33 14.68 -7.15
N GLU A 68 -14.85 15.53 -8.04
CA GLU A 68 -15.81 15.09 -9.05
C GLU A 68 -15.12 14.19 -10.07
N CYS A 69 -15.77 13.06 -10.39
CA CYS A 69 -15.30 12.16 -11.44
C CYS A 69 -15.61 12.77 -12.80
N LEU A 70 -14.58 12.96 -13.63
CA LEU A 70 -14.73 13.52 -14.98
C LEU A 70 -15.43 12.56 -15.95
N LEU A 71 -15.43 11.26 -15.65
CA LEU A 71 -16.07 10.24 -16.48
C LEU A 71 -17.53 10.05 -16.06
N SER A 72 -18.42 9.95 -17.04
CA SER A 72 -19.78 9.46 -16.85
C SER A 72 -19.79 7.99 -16.42
N GLU A 73 -20.92 7.52 -15.88
CA GLU A 73 -21.07 6.12 -15.45
C GLU A 73 -20.82 5.12 -16.58
N ASN A 74 -21.21 5.47 -17.82
CA ASN A 74 -21.00 4.61 -18.99
C ASN A 74 -19.51 4.51 -19.36
N GLU A 75 -18.82 5.64 -19.41
CA GLU A 75 -17.37 5.69 -19.68
C GLU A 75 -16.57 4.97 -18.59
N MET A 76 -16.98 5.11 -17.33
CA MET A 76 -16.41 4.39 -16.21
C MET A 76 -16.65 2.88 -16.33
N ALA A 77 -17.83 2.45 -16.77
CA ALA A 77 -18.13 1.04 -17.02
C ALA A 77 -17.25 0.49 -18.16
N GLN A 78 -17.09 1.25 -19.25
CA GLN A 78 -16.22 0.90 -20.37
C GLN A 78 -14.76 0.76 -19.92
N LEU A 79 -14.24 1.72 -19.14
CA LEU A 79 -12.88 1.67 -18.58
C LEU A 79 -12.67 0.37 -17.79
N ARG A 80 -13.60 0.04 -16.89
CA ARG A 80 -13.53 -1.17 -16.04
C ARG A 80 -13.57 -2.47 -16.83
N THR A 81 -14.29 -2.50 -17.95
CA THR A 81 -14.31 -3.68 -18.84
C THR A 81 -13.07 -3.78 -19.71
N THR A 82 -12.43 -2.65 -20.02
CA THR A 82 -11.32 -2.57 -20.98
C THR A 82 -9.98 -2.85 -20.29
N ILE A 83 -9.79 -2.33 -19.07
CA ILE A 83 -8.49 -2.38 -18.39
C ILE A 83 -8.63 -3.12 -17.06
N ASN A 84 -7.90 -4.23 -16.93
CA ASN A 84 -7.78 -4.96 -15.68
C ASN A 84 -6.62 -4.37 -14.84
N PRO A 85 -6.90 -3.69 -13.72
CA PRO A 85 -5.88 -3.02 -12.91
C PRO A 85 -4.92 -3.99 -12.21
N VAL A 86 -5.31 -5.26 -12.05
CA VAL A 86 -4.48 -6.31 -11.43
C VAL A 86 -3.93 -7.30 -12.45
N SER A 87 -3.92 -6.90 -13.73
CA SER A 87 -3.27 -7.69 -14.76
C SER A 87 -1.76 -7.75 -14.54
N GLN A 88 -1.12 -8.78 -15.09
CA GLN A 88 0.33 -8.91 -15.01
C GLN A 88 0.98 -7.76 -15.79
N SER A 89 1.68 -6.89 -15.08
CA SER A 89 2.43 -5.79 -15.67
C SER A 89 3.85 -6.21 -16.02
N ARG A 90 4.40 -5.63 -17.09
CA ARG A 90 5.81 -5.78 -17.49
C ARG A 90 6.71 -4.68 -16.93
N ASP A 91 6.12 -3.65 -16.33
CA ASP A 91 6.82 -2.43 -15.92
C ASP A 91 6.22 -1.86 -14.63
N PHE A 92 6.09 -2.72 -13.61
CA PHE A 92 5.64 -2.35 -12.26
C PHE A 92 4.31 -1.58 -12.20
N GLY A 93 3.41 -1.82 -13.15
CA GLY A 93 2.09 -1.20 -13.29
C GLY A 93 2.07 0.07 -14.15
N GLN A 94 3.23 0.55 -14.62
CA GLN A 94 3.32 1.75 -15.44
C GLN A 94 2.58 1.59 -16.78
N ASP A 95 2.71 0.43 -17.42
CA ASP A 95 1.99 0.07 -18.65
C ASP A 95 0.46 0.10 -18.46
N ILE A 96 -0.04 -0.39 -17.32
CA ILE A 96 -1.46 -0.36 -16.96
C ILE A 96 -1.91 1.09 -16.73
N TYR A 97 -1.13 1.88 -15.98
CA TYR A 97 -1.42 3.29 -15.75
C TYR A 97 -1.49 4.09 -17.06
N LEU A 98 -0.50 3.93 -17.94
CA LEU A 98 -0.47 4.61 -19.23
C LEU A 98 -1.64 4.19 -20.11
N SER A 99 -2.07 2.92 -20.03
CA SER A 99 -3.26 2.44 -20.74
C SER A 99 -4.52 3.16 -20.25
N VAL A 100 -4.69 3.33 -18.93
CA VAL A 100 -5.81 4.09 -18.35
C VAL A 100 -5.74 5.55 -18.78
N LEU A 101 -4.57 6.17 -18.67
CA LEU A 101 -4.36 7.57 -19.03
C LEU A 101 -4.75 7.83 -20.50
N ASN A 102 -4.27 6.99 -21.42
CA ASN A 102 -4.57 7.12 -22.84
C ASN A 102 -6.07 6.92 -23.12
N PHE A 103 -6.71 5.94 -22.47
CA PHE A 103 -8.14 5.72 -22.60
C PHE A 103 -8.95 6.95 -22.14
N VAL A 104 -8.59 7.52 -20.99
CA VAL A 104 -9.28 8.71 -20.45
C VAL A 104 -9.03 9.94 -21.34
N GLN A 105 -7.82 10.13 -21.85
CA GLN A 105 -7.51 11.22 -22.78
C GLN A 105 -8.36 11.15 -24.05
N GLN A 106 -8.55 9.96 -24.63
CA GLN A 106 -9.37 9.77 -25.82
C GLN A 106 -10.87 10.03 -25.61
N LEU A 107 -11.35 9.99 -24.36
CA LEU A 107 -12.74 10.30 -24.02
C LEU A 107 -12.97 11.79 -23.74
N LEU A 108 -11.91 12.52 -23.37
CA LEU A 108 -11.97 13.94 -23.03
C LEU A 108 -11.59 14.87 -24.19
N GLU A 109 -11.07 14.33 -25.30
CA GLU A 109 -10.92 15.01 -26.60
C GLU A 109 -12.24 15.01 -27.39
#